data_AF-A0AAQ0LW30-F1
#
_entry.id   AF-A0AAQ0LW30-F1
#
_cell.length_a   1.000
_cell.length_b   1.000
_cell.length_c   1.000
_cell.angle_alpha   90.00
_cell.angle_beta   90.00
_cell.angle_gamma   90.00
#
_symmetry.space_group_name_H-M   'P 1'
#
loop_
_entity.id
_entity.type
_entity.pdbx_description
1 polymer ?
#
loop_
_entity_poly.entity_id
_entity_poly.type
_entity_poly.pdbx_seq_one_letter_code
_entity_poly.pdbx_strand_id
1 'polypeptide(L)' 'MQDNHTKYIDENQDTETLKDIAKSGKQRTWREKKINNVSYAVILEILKIKKAYNVKQCGNVLEFKPTDE' A
#
# COMPACT_ATOMS: atom_id res chain seq x y z
N MET A 1 20.17 21.52 1.82
CA MET A 1 19.26 20.38 1.59
C MET A 1 19.90 19.18 2.27
N GLN A 2 19.18 18.43 3.09
CA GLN A 2 19.74 17.26 3.78
C GLN A 2 19.52 16.02 2.91
N ASP A 3 20.63 15.48 2.39
CA ASP A 3 20.65 14.21 1.67
C ASP A 3 20.60 13.06 2.68
N ASN A 4 19.47 12.35 2.70
CA ASN A 4 19.25 11.21 3.58
C ASN A 4 19.52 9.92 2.79
N HIS A 5 20.79 9.51 2.71
CA HIS A 5 21.16 8.22 2.15
C HIS A 5 21.11 7.13 3.22
N THR A 6 20.15 6.22 3.12
CA THR A 6 19.97 5.06 4.02
C THR A 6 20.86 3.86 3.66
N LYS A 7 21.75 4.00 2.66
CA LYS A 7 22.57 2.91 2.10
C LYS A 7 23.60 2.32 3.10
N TYR A 8 23.83 2.97 4.24
CA TYR A 8 24.82 2.60 5.25
C TYR A 8 24.29 2.61 6.69
N ILE A 9 22.97 2.49 6.90
CA ILE A 9 22.38 2.44 8.25
C ILE A 9 22.24 0.96 8.66
N ASP A 10 23.27 0.42 9.31
CA ASP A 10 23.27 -0.94 9.88
C ASP A 10 22.40 -1.04 11.16
N GLU A 11 22.03 0.11 11.73
CA GLU A 11 21.28 0.23 12.99
C GLU A 11 19.75 0.11 12.85
N ASN A 12 19.18 0.10 11.63
CA ASN A 12 17.72 -0.01 11.44
C ASN A 12 17.20 -1.46 11.49
N GLN A 13 17.84 -2.33 12.28
CA GLN A 13 17.41 -3.70 12.56
C GLN A 13 16.65 -3.78 13.90
N ASP A 14 16.01 -2.68 14.31
CA ASP A 14 15.04 -2.77 15.39
C ASP A 14 13.93 -3.74 14.98
N THR A 15 13.51 -4.62 15.88
CA THR A 15 12.37 -5.54 15.69
C THR A 15 11.02 -4.82 15.53
N GLU A 16 11.05 -3.50 15.37
CA GLU A 16 9.89 -2.65 15.29
C GLU A 16 9.29 -2.66 13.89
N THR A 17 7.97 -2.74 13.84
CA THR A 17 7.22 -2.71 12.59
C THR A 17 7.40 -1.36 11.91
N LEU A 18 7.96 -1.38 10.69
CA LEU A 18 8.08 -0.20 9.83
C LEU A 18 6.71 0.45 9.58
N LYS A 19 6.63 1.77 9.75
CA LYS A 19 5.42 2.57 9.49
C LYS A 19 5.57 3.34 8.19
N ASP A 20 4.56 3.22 7.33
CA ASP A 20 4.50 3.99 6.08
C ASP A 20 3.92 5.40 6.32
N ILE A 21 4.82 6.37 6.51
CA ILE A 21 4.49 7.77 6.81
C ILE A 21 4.87 8.66 5.62
N ALA A 22 3.95 9.54 5.21
CA ALA A 22 4.22 10.53 4.17
C ALA A 22 5.14 11.65 4.69
N LYS A 23 5.79 12.41 3.78
CA LYS A 23 6.62 13.57 4.16
C LYS A 23 5.91 14.61 5.03
N SER A 24 4.57 14.65 4.98
CA SER A 24 3.73 15.51 5.81
C SER A 24 3.49 14.99 7.24
N GLY A 25 4.06 13.84 7.62
CA GLY A 25 3.87 13.20 8.93
C GLY A 25 2.59 12.36 9.05
N LYS A 26 1.74 12.30 8.03
CA LYS A 26 0.52 11.49 8.03
C LYS A 26 0.79 10.06 7.57
N GLN A 27 0.20 9.07 8.25
CA GLN A 27 0.26 7.67 7.81
C GLN A 27 -0.44 7.49 6.45
N ARG A 28 0.17 6.76 5.52
CA ARG A 28 -0.46 6.46 4.23
C ARG A 28 -1.60 5.45 4.42
N THR A 29 -2.81 5.82 4.01
CA THR A 29 -4.02 5.00 4.19
C THR A 29 -4.20 3.90 3.14
N TRP A 30 -3.12 3.45 2.49
CA TRP A 30 -3.23 2.46 1.41
C TRP A 30 -3.84 1.14 1.89
N ARG A 31 -3.58 0.74 3.14
CA ARG A 31 -4.14 -0.48 3.73
C ARG A 31 -5.66 -0.42 3.80
N GLU A 32 -6.18 0.65 4.40
CA GLU A 32 -7.63 0.89 4.52
C GLU A 32 -8.27 0.98 3.13
N LYS A 33 -7.63 1.70 2.19
CA LYS A 33 -8.11 1.81 0.81
C LYS A 33 -8.17 0.45 0.10
N LYS A 34 -7.16 -0.42 0.28
CA LYS A 34 -7.14 -1.76 -0.31
C LYS A 34 -8.25 -2.65 0.26
N ILE A 35 -8.43 -2.65 1.58
CA ILE A 35 -9.52 -3.39 2.23
C ILE A 35 -10.88 -2.89 1.74
N ASN A 36 -11.06 -1.57 1.66
CA ASN A 36 -12.29 -0.97 1.17
C ASN A 36 -12.58 -1.36 -0.29
N ASN A 37 -11.56 -1.49 -1.15
CA ASN A 37 -11.74 -1.97 -2.51
C ASN A 37 -12.26 -3.41 -2.55
N VAL A 38 -11.77 -4.30 -1.68
CA VAL A 38 -12.27 -5.69 -1.61
C VAL A 38 -13.75 -5.71 -1.24
N SER A 39 -14.14 -4.97 -0.20
CA SER A 39 -15.54 -4.87 0.23
C SER A 39 -16.43 -4.20 -0.84
N TYR A 40 -15.93 -3.14 -1.48
CA TYR A 40 -16.65 -2.43 -2.53
C TYR A 40 -16.87 -3.30 -3.78
N ALA A 41 -15.91 -4.16 -4.13
CA ALA A 41 -16.06 -5.07 -5.25
C ALA A 41 -17.25 -6.04 -5.07
N VAL A 42 -17.55 -6.47 -3.84
CA VAL A 42 -18.73 -7.32 -3.54
C VAL A 42 -20.02 -6.59 -3.90
N ILE A 43 -20.12 -5.32 -3.53
CA ILE A 43 -21.29 -4.49 -3.87
C ILE A 43 -21.42 -4.35 -5.39
N LEU A 44 -20.30 -4.09 -6.09
CA LEU A 44 -20.30 -4.00 -7.55
C LEU A 44 -20.71 -5.31 -8.23
N GLU A 45 -20.32 -6.45 -7.65
CA GLU A 45 -20.67 -7.79 -8.13
C GLU A 45 -22.18 -8.05 -7.99
N ILE A 46 -22.77 -7.70 -6.84
CA ILE A 46 -24.23 -7.77 -6.61
C ILE A 46 -24.98 -6.92 -7.64
N LEU A 47 -24.48 -5.72 -7.92
CA LEU A 47 -25.05 -4.80 -8.91
C LEU A 47 -24.74 -5.20 -10.37
N LYS A 48 -24.04 -6.32 -10.61
CA LYS A 48 -23.64 -6.82 -11.93
C LYS A 48 -22.81 -5.81 -12.75
N ILE A 49 -22.02 -4.97 -12.07
CA ILE A 49 -21.13 -4.00 -12.72
C ILE A 49 -19.85 -4.71 -13.19
N LYS A 50 -19.55 -4.62 -14.49
CA LYS A 50 -18.40 -5.28 -15.13
C LYS A 50 -17.05 -5.00 -14.47
N LYS A 51 -16.89 -3.84 -13.83
CA LYS A 51 -15.64 -3.44 -13.16
C LYS A 51 -15.38 -4.14 -11.82
N ALA A 52 -16.35 -4.89 -11.27
CA ALA A 52 -16.19 -5.57 -9.98
C ALA A 52 -14.91 -6.42 -9.92
N TYR A 53 -14.60 -7.15 -11.00
CA TYR A 53 -13.39 -7.96 -11.11
C TYR A 53 -12.10 -7.14 -10.92
N ASN A 54 -11.96 -6.03 -11.66
CA ASN A 54 -10.76 -5.18 -11.59
C ASN A 54 -10.60 -4.53 -10.21
N VAL A 55 -11.70 -4.11 -9.59
CA VAL A 55 -11.69 -3.54 -8.24
C VAL A 55 -11.24 -4.57 -7.20
N LYS A 56 -11.74 -5.82 -7.31
CA LYS A 56 -11.36 -6.94 -6.45
C LYS A 56 -9.86 -7.26 -6.57
N GLN A 57 -9.34 -7.37 -7.79
CA GLN A 57 -7.92 -7.66 -8.03
C GLN A 57 -7.02 -6.54 -7.51
N CYS A 58 -7.40 -5.27 -7.70
CA CYS A 58 -6.67 -4.14 -7.13
C CYS A 58 -6.61 -4.18 -5.59
N GLY A 59 -7.66 -4.64 -4.92
CA GLY A 59 -7.68 -4.81 -3.46
C GLY A 59 -6.82 -5.97 -2.95
N ASN A 60 -6.77 -7.08 -3.68
CA ASN A 60 -6.11 -8.32 -3.25
C ASN A 60 -4.60 -8.35 -3.49
N VAL A 61 -4.11 -7.68 -4.53
CA VAL A 61 -2.70 -7.76 -4.93
C VAL A 61 -1.87 -6.66 -4.26
N LEU A 62 -0.90 -7.07 -3.46
CA LEU A 62 0.22 -6.27 -2.98
C LEU A 62 1.49 -6.84 -3.61
N GLU A 63 1.85 -6.33 -4.78
CA GLU A 63 3.14 -6.61 -5.40
C GLU A 63 4.12 -5.51 -4.98
N PHE A 64 5.19 -5.92 -4.31
CA PHE A 64 6.37 -5.06 -4.19
C PHE A 64 7.17 -5.22 -5.47
N LYS A 65 7.24 -4.17 -6.29
CA LYS A 65 8.22 -4.10 -7.37
C LYS A 65 9.47 -3.43 -6.82
N PRO A 66 10.61 -4.12 -6.71
CA PRO A 66 11.87 -3.42 -6.50
C PRO A 66 12.02 -2.40 -7.62
N THR A 67 12.31 -1.16 -7.26
CA THR A 67 12.68 -0.16 -8.25
C THR A 67 14.14 -0.43 -8.57
N ASP A 68 14.45 -0.83 -9.80
CA ASP A 68 15.83 -0.90 -10.25
C ASP A 68 16.45 0.50 -10.07
N GLU A 69 17.63 0.57 -9.42
CA GLU A 69 18.31 1.82 -8.99
C GLU A 69 18.45 2.86 -10.11
#